data_AF-A0A927UBB4-F1
#
_entry.id   AF-A0A927UBB4-F1
#
_cell.length_a   1.000
_cell.length_b   1.000
_cell.length_c   1.000
_cell.angle_alpha   90.00
_cell.angle_beta   90.00
_cell.angle_gamma   90.00
#
_symmetry.space_group_name_H-M   'P 1'
#
loop_
_entity.id
_entity.type
_entity.pdbx_description
1 polymer ?
#
loop_
_entity_poly.entity_id
_entity_poly.type
_entity_poly.pdbx_seq_one_letter_code
_entity_poly.pdbx_strand_id
1 'polypeptide(L)' 'MTLEMRYKEKFNEGRAEGKAEGLAEGIAKERNTSILNMLKSGKTPEQISEFCGYTIDDISRVEASLK' A
#
# COMPACT_ATOMS: atom_id res chain seq x y z
N MET A 1 1.55 25.43 -29.82
CA MET A 1 2.29 24.57 -28.87
C MET A 1 3.42 23.88 -29.62
N THR A 2 4.67 24.12 -29.22
CA THR A 2 5.85 23.53 -29.87
C THR A 2 5.99 22.05 -29.51
N LEU A 3 6.69 21.28 -30.34
CA LEU A 3 6.97 19.86 -30.08
C LEU A 3 7.61 19.67 -28.68
N GLU A 4 8.52 20.58 -28.30
CA GLU A 4 9.21 20.55 -27.01
C GLU A 4 8.28 20.66 -25.79
N MET A 5 7.18 21.42 -25.89
CA MET A 5 6.20 21.52 -24.80
C MET A 5 5.47 20.19 -24.59
N ARG A 6 5.06 19.51 -25.67
CA ARG A 6 4.37 18.20 -25.58
C ARG A 6 5.24 17.11 -24.97
N TYR A 7 6.54 17.10 -25.25
CA TYR A 7 7.47 16.12 -24.65
C TYR A 7 7.67 16.36 -23.16
N LYS A 8 7.70 17.63 -22.73
CA LYS A 8 7.86 18.01 -21.33
C LYS A 8 6.62 17.70 -20.49
N GLU A 9 5.43 17.88 -21.06
CA GLU A 9 4.16 17.49 -20.44
C GLU A 9 4.08 15.98 -20.23
N LYS A 10 4.35 15.17 -21.27
CA LYS A 10 4.36 13.70 -21.16
C LYS A 10 5.37 13.17 -20.13
N PHE A 11 6.55 13.79 -20.05
CA PHE A 11 7.56 13.38 -19.07
C PHE A 11 7.14 13.69 -17.63
N ASN A 12 6.47 14.84 -17.42
CA ASN A 12 5.92 15.20 -16.12
C ASN A 12 4.76 14.29 -15.71
N GLU A 13 3.87 13.94 -16.65
CA GLU A 13 2.80 12.95 -16.45
C GLU A 13 3.39 11.59 -16.02
N GLY A 14 4.32 11.03 -16.79
CA GLY A 14 4.92 9.73 -16.46
C GLY A 14 5.68 9.72 -15.12
N ARG A 15 6.28 10.85 -14.70
CA ARG A 15 6.93 10.96 -13.39
C ARG A 15 5.92 11.11 -12.24
N ALA A 16 4.79 11.76 -12.48
CA ALA A 16 3.72 11.88 -11.49
C ALA A 16 3.01 10.54 -11.28
N GLU A 17 2.68 9.83 -12.37
CA GLU A 17 2.10 8.48 -12.35
C GLU A 17 3.03 7.49 -11.62
N GLY A 18 4.30 7.41 -12.01
CA GLY A 18 5.25 6.50 -11.37
C GLY A 18 5.48 6.77 -9.87
N LYS A 19 5.37 8.03 -9.42
CA LYS A 19 5.44 8.36 -7.98
C LYS A 19 4.17 7.97 -7.23
N ALA A 20 3.00 8.20 -7.83
CA ALA A 20 1.73 7.84 -7.22
C ALA A 20 1.59 6.32 -7.07
N GLU A 21 1.95 5.56 -8.10
CA GLU A 21 1.97 4.09 -8.08
C GLU A 21 2.97 3.55 -7.04
N GLY A 22 4.19 4.09 -6.99
CA GLY A 22 5.19 3.68 -6.02
C GLY A 22 4.80 3.95 -4.56
N LEU A 23 4.13 5.08 -4.30
CA LEU A 23 3.62 5.40 -2.96
C LEU A 23 2.47 4.47 -2.56
N ALA A 24 1.52 4.21 -3.47
CA ALA A 24 0.41 3.32 -3.20
C ALA A 24 0.89 1.88 -2.93
N GLU A 25 1.82 1.38 -3.72
CA GLU A 25 2.39 0.04 -3.54
C GLU A 25 3.20 -0.06 -2.23
N GLY A 26 3.94 0.99 -1.88
CA GLY A 26 4.69 1.07 -0.62
C GLY A 26 3.77 1.04 0.60
N ILE A 27 2.70 1.83 0.59
CA ILE A 27 1.73 1.90 1.70
C ILE A 27 1.01 0.55 1.88
N ALA A 28 0.61 -0.09 0.78
CA ALA A 28 -0.04 -1.40 0.83
C ALA A 28 0.92 -2.49 1.37
N LYS A 29 2.18 -2.48 0.92
CA LYS A 29 3.20 -3.42 1.41
C LYS A 29 3.48 -3.22 2.90
N GLU A 30 3.65 -1.98 3.37
CA GLU A 30 3.88 -1.70 4.79
C GLU A 30 2.70 -2.13 5.66
N ARG A 31 1.46 -1.83 5.25
CA ARG A 31 0.27 -2.30 5.99
C ARG A 31 0.25 -3.81 6.11
N ASN A 32 0.46 -4.51 5.01
CA ASN A 32 0.45 -5.98 4.98
C ASN A 32 1.58 -6.57 5.83
N THR A 33 2.80 -6.01 5.76
CA THR A 33 3.92 -6.47 6.60
C THR A 33 3.69 -6.19 8.07
N SER A 34 3.10 -5.05 8.43
CA SER A 34 2.75 -4.71 9.80
C SER A 34 1.73 -5.69 10.38
N ILE A 35 0.65 -5.96 9.65
CA ILE A 35 -0.36 -6.96 10.02
C ILE A 35 0.27 -8.34 10.17
N LEU A 36 1.09 -8.77 9.20
CA LEU A 36 1.80 -10.05 9.25
C LEU A 36 2.69 -10.21 10.48
N ASN A 37 3.46 -9.19 10.81
CA ASN A 37 4.34 -9.23 11.97
C ASN A 37 3.55 -9.33 13.28
N MET A 38 2.40 -8.66 13.37
CA MET A 38 1.51 -8.77 14.54
C MET A 38 0.84 -10.14 14.64
N LEU A 39 0.35 -10.69 13.52
CA LEU A 39 -0.21 -12.05 13.47
C LEU A 39 0.84 -13.10 13.86
N LYS A 40 2.07 -12.99 13.34
CA LYS A 40 3.20 -13.86 13.72
C LYS A 40 3.59 -13.74 15.19
N SER A 41 3.35 -12.58 15.79
CA SER A 41 3.57 -12.35 17.23
C SER A 41 2.42 -12.89 18.10
N GLY A 42 1.40 -13.52 17.50
CA GLY A 42 0.27 -14.12 18.20
C GLY A 42 -0.84 -13.13 18.58
N LYS A 43 -0.87 -11.93 17.98
CA LYS A 43 -1.99 -11.00 18.17
C LYS A 43 -3.22 -11.45 17.38
N THR A 44 -4.40 -11.26 17.96
CA THR A 44 -5.65 -11.57 17.26
C THR A 44 -6.03 -10.46 16.28
N PRO A 45 -6.82 -10.75 15.23
CA PRO A 45 -7.30 -9.73 14.29
C PRO A 45 -8.04 -8.58 14.98
N GLU A 46 -8.78 -8.85 16.05
CA GLU A 46 -9.51 -7.83 16.82
C GLU A 46 -8.55 -6.87 17.51
N GLN A 47 -7.49 -7.38 18.13
CA GLN A 47 -6.46 -6.54 18.76
C GLN A 47 -5.75 -5.68 17.72
N ILE A 48 -5.40 -6.25 16.57
CA ILE A 48 -4.72 -5.51 15.50
C ILE A 48 -5.64 -4.39 14.97
N SER A 49 -6.93 -4.67 14.83
CA SER A 49 -7.93 -3.67 14.45
C SER A 49 -8.03 -2.55 15.48
N GLU A 50 -8.07 -2.89 16.77
CA GLU A 50 -8.15 -1.92 17.87
C GLU A 50 -6.90 -1.05 17.99
N PHE A 51 -5.69 -1.63 17.88
CA PHE A 51 -4.43 -0.91 18.04
C PHE A 51 -4.02 -0.10 16.80
N CYS A 52 -4.32 -0.59 15.60
CA CYS A 52 -3.85 0.02 14.35
C CYS A 52 -4.97 0.68 13.53
N GLY A 53 -6.24 0.48 13.89
CA GLY A 53 -7.38 0.99 13.13
C GLY A 53 -7.56 0.30 11.78
N TYR A 54 -7.00 -0.90 11.58
CA TYR A 54 -7.21 -1.68 10.37
C TYR A 54 -8.58 -2.35 10.38
N THR A 55 -9.15 -2.60 9.22
CA THR A 55 -10.40 -3.36 9.13
C THR A 55 -10.13 -4.84 9.33
N ILE A 56 -11.10 -5.55 9.92
CA ILE A 56 -11.01 -7.02 10.06
C ILE A 56 -10.88 -7.70 8.69
N ASP A 57 -11.50 -7.13 7.65
CA ASP A 57 -11.39 -7.60 6.27
C ASP A 57 -9.94 -7.50 5.74
N ASP A 58 -9.29 -6.34 5.92
CA ASP A 58 -7.89 -6.15 5.54
C ASP A 58 -6.97 -7.16 6.24
N ILE A 59 -7.19 -7.38 7.54
CA ILE A 59 -6.39 -8.32 8.33
C ILE A 59 -6.61 -9.76 7.87
N SER A 60 -7.87 -10.17 7.65
CA SER A 60 -8.22 -11.51 7.19
C SER A 60 -7.68 -11.78 5.79
N ARG A 61 -7.69 -10.78 4.90
CA ARG A 61 -7.11 -10.88 3.56
C ARG A 61 -5.60 -11.11 3.60
N VAL A 62 -4.90 -10.44 4.52
CA VAL A 62 -3.46 -10.63 4.74
C VAL A 62 -3.16 -11.99 5.37
N GLU A 63 -3.95 -12.40 6.37
CA GLU A 63 -3.84 -13.72 6.99
C GLU A 63 -4.07 -14.85 5.97
N ALA A 64 -5.08 -14.73 5.12
CA ALA A 64 -5.38 -15.68 4.05
C ALA A 64 -4.25 -15.76 3.00
N SER A 65 -3.52 -14.66 2.78
CA SER A 65 -2.35 -14.62 1.90
C SER A 65 -1.09 -15.26 2.52
N LEU A 66 -1.13 -15.63 3.81
CA LEU A 66 -0.03 -16.28 4.53
C LEU A 66 -0.14 -17.81 4.58
N LYS A 67 -1.34 -18.37 4.35
CA LYS A 67 -1.57 -19.83 4.27
C LYS A 67 -1.11 -20.40 2.93
#